data_AF-A0A952P3D0-F1
#
_entry.id   AF-A0A952P3D0-F1
#
_cell.length_a   1.000
_cell.length_b   1.000
_cell.length_c   1.000
_cell.angle_alpha   90.00
_cell.angle_beta   90.00
_cell.angle_gamma   90.00
#
_symmetry.space_group_name_H-M   'P 1'
#
loop_
_entity.id
_entity.type
_entity.pdbx_description
1 polymer ?
#
loop_
_entity_poly.entity_id
_entity_poly.type
_entity_poly.pdbx_seq_one_letter_code
_entity_poly.pdbx_strand_id
1 'polypeptide(L)'
;MKTSQIVLSMIALGVMAGCSGGNSNKDVAASLKANKDAKNIAEYELSGKTAEDVFAKWKLEGLDAKAVCEALSAISAAELTHFEEEIQNEENASLIAPCKGELEAKLEQYWQEQRKDLKVKATELPEEGSEARLNGLTQNKEGADEIMDINSGFSFPDGSVTRNFKGGYKVVSGDLANKQVVLTFDDGPHQQHTASILNTLGAVNAKAIFFSLGKAAKANPEMLRRVGSRGHAVGSHSWSHKCLPFKKICQSNNGRMLSFAEAKEEIVSAHRTIEKILGWVDPFFRFPYGESSAELSMFLKERDVGEFFWSIDSNDWRSSNTPSSIIRNVMSDLNARGRGVLLFHDIHRRTAEALPTLLRELYFNGYQVVLMKSSDPNARTQSRLLQ
;
A
#
# COMPACT_ATOMS: atom_id res chain seq x y z
N MET A 1 -25.83 -55.12 -33.98
CA MET A 1 -26.86 -54.04 -33.83
C MET A 1 -26.70 -53.48 -32.42
N LYS A 2 -26.37 -52.21 -32.13
CA LYS A 2 -26.15 -50.96 -32.87
C LYS A 2 -25.03 -50.21 -32.13
N THR A 3 -23.99 -49.78 -32.83
CA THR A 3 -23.01 -48.80 -32.34
C THR A 3 -23.51 -47.41 -32.75
N SER A 4 -23.76 -46.51 -31.79
CA SER A 4 -24.02 -45.09 -32.08
C SER A 4 -22.70 -44.34 -32.13
N GLN A 5 -22.35 -43.82 -33.30
CA GLN A 5 -21.30 -42.81 -33.48
C GLN A 5 -21.86 -41.45 -33.05
N ILE A 6 -21.22 -40.82 -32.07
CA ILE A 6 -21.40 -39.40 -31.78
C ILE A 6 -20.37 -38.65 -32.63
N VAL A 7 -20.86 -37.87 -33.58
CA VAL A 7 -20.06 -36.98 -34.43
C VAL A 7 -19.66 -35.77 -33.57
N LEU A 8 -18.37 -35.68 -33.23
CA LEU A 8 -17.79 -34.50 -32.57
C LEU A 8 -17.60 -33.41 -33.63
N SER A 9 -18.51 -32.43 -33.67
CA SER A 9 -18.30 -31.21 -34.47
C SER A 9 -17.22 -30.36 -33.79
N MET A 10 -16.03 -30.34 -34.38
CA MET A 10 -15.01 -29.33 -34.06
C MET A 10 -15.50 -27.98 -34.56
N ILE A 11 -15.95 -27.13 -33.63
CA ILE A 11 -16.08 -25.69 -33.88
C ILE A 11 -14.66 -25.15 -33.84
N ALA A 12 -14.08 -24.92 -35.02
CA ALA A 12 -12.89 -24.09 -35.16
C ALA A 12 -13.28 -22.66 -34.78
N LEU A 13 -12.95 -22.22 -33.56
CA LEU A 13 -12.92 -20.80 -33.22
C LEU A 13 -11.77 -20.18 -34.03
N GLY A 14 -12.12 -19.57 -35.16
CA GLY A 14 -11.22 -18.71 -35.89
C GLY A 14 -10.85 -17.53 -35.00
N VAL A 15 -9.57 -17.40 -34.68
CA VAL A 15 -8.99 -16.18 -34.10
C VAL A 15 -9.11 -15.10 -35.18
N MET A 16 -10.16 -14.29 -35.10
CA MET A 16 -10.24 -13.04 -35.84
C MET A 16 -9.23 -12.08 -35.20
N ALA A 17 -8.07 -11.93 -35.84
CA ALA A 17 -7.14 -10.84 -35.60
C ALA A 17 -7.81 -9.52 -36.01
N GLY A 18 -8.64 -8.96 -35.14
CA GLY A 18 -9.31 -7.68 -35.31
C GLY A 18 -8.72 -6.62 -34.39
N CYS A 19 -8.18 -5.54 -34.98
CA CYS A 19 -7.95 -4.21 -34.40
C CYS A 19 -7.90 -4.12 -32.86
N SER A 20 -6.86 -4.68 -32.24
CA SER A 20 -6.71 -4.74 -30.78
C SER A 20 -6.33 -3.38 -30.13
N GLY A 21 -5.70 -2.46 -30.87
CA GLY A 21 -5.24 -1.16 -30.34
C GLY A 21 -6.36 -0.16 -29.96
N GLY A 22 -7.59 -0.37 -30.43
CA GLY A 22 -8.74 0.46 -30.03
C GLY A 22 -9.29 0.13 -28.63
N ASN A 23 -8.97 -1.04 -28.09
CA ASN A 23 -9.48 -1.51 -26.79
C ASN A 23 -8.56 -1.08 -25.64
N SER A 24 -7.22 -1.16 -25.83
CA SER A 24 -6.24 -0.80 -24.79
C SER A 24 -6.32 0.66 -24.36
N ASN A 25 -6.43 1.59 -25.32
CA ASN A 25 -6.62 3.02 -25.03
C ASN A 25 -7.90 3.30 -24.21
N LYS A 26 -8.98 2.56 -24.49
CA LYS A 26 -10.24 2.68 -23.75
C LYS A 26 -10.11 2.13 -22.34
N ASP A 27 -9.41 1.01 -22.17
CA ASP A 27 -9.16 0.41 -20.86
C ASP A 27 -8.32 1.34 -19.98
N VAL A 28 -7.24 1.91 -20.52
CA VAL A 28 -6.42 2.92 -19.84
C VAL A 28 -7.25 4.12 -19.40
N ALA A 29 -8.03 4.71 -20.33
CA ALA A 29 -8.88 5.85 -20.02
C ALA A 29 -9.97 5.52 -18.98
N ALA A 30 -10.57 4.32 -19.05
CA ALA A 30 -11.58 3.87 -18.11
C ALA A 30 -10.99 3.66 -16.70
N SER A 31 -9.76 3.16 -16.60
CA SER A 31 -9.05 2.96 -15.34
C SER A 31 -8.69 4.29 -14.67
N LEU A 32 -8.10 5.22 -15.44
CA LEU A 32 -7.80 6.57 -14.96
C LEU A 32 -9.07 7.30 -14.49
N LYS A 33 -10.17 7.19 -15.25
CA LYS A 33 -11.46 7.77 -14.88
C LYS A 33 -12.03 7.15 -13.60
N ALA A 34 -11.95 5.83 -13.45
CA ALA A 34 -12.43 5.13 -12.25
C ALA A 34 -11.66 5.59 -11.00
N ASN A 35 -10.33 5.71 -11.08
CA ASN A 35 -9.52 6.22 -9.97
C ASN A 35 -9.82 7.68 -9.64
N LYS A 36 -10.00 8.52 -10.66
CA LYS A 36 -10.34 9.93 -10.49
C LYS A 36 -11.71 10.12 -9.82
N ASP A 37 -12.71 9.36 -10.22
CA ASP A 37 -14.09 9.59 -9.80
C ASP A 37 -14.47 8.88 -8.48
N ALA A 38 -13.71 7.84 -8.09
CA ALA A 38 -13.96 7.11 -6.85
C ALA A 38 -13.90 8.04 -5.63
N LYS A 39 -14.80 7.85 -4.67
CA LYS A 39 -14.89 8.68 -3.45
C LYS A 39 -14.00 8.16 -2.32
N ASN A 40 -13.66 6.89 -2.36
CA ASN A 40 -12.80 6.20 -1.39
C ASN A 40 -12.12 5.01 -2.07
N ILE A 41 -11.15 4.41 -1.37
CA ILE A 41 -10.36 3.29 -1.89
C ILE A 41 -11.24 2.09 -2.28
N ALA A 42 -12.24 1.74 -1.45
CA ALA A 42 -13.13 0.63 -1.72
C ALA A 42 -13.91 0.79 -3.03
N GLU A 43 -14.43 1.99 -3.32
CA GLU A 43 -15.12 2.27 -4.59
C GLU A 43 -14.19 2.11 -5.80
N TYR A 44 -12.92 2.54 -5.67
CA TYR A 44 -11.94 2.41 -6.74
C TYR A 44 -11.56 0.95 -6.99
N GLU A 45 -11.18 0.21 -5.95
CA GLU A 45 -10.69 -1.15 -6.09
C GLU A 45 -11.81 -2.15 -6.47
N LEU A 46 -13.07 -1.85 -6.12
CA LEU A 46 -14.22 -2.65 -6.52
C LEU A 46 -14.79 -2.26 -7.91
N SER A 47 -14.19 -1.28 -8.58
CA SER A 47 -14.65 -0.81 -9.89
C SER A 47 -14.44 -1.83 -11.03
N GLY A 48 -13.58 -2.84 -10.83
CA GLY A 48 -13.12 -3.77 -11.86
C GLY A 48 -12.29 -3.07 -12.96
N LYS A 49 -11.71 -1.92 -12.63
CA LYS A 49 -10.94 -1.05 -13.53
C LYS A 49 -9.66 -0.56 -12.87
N THR A 50 -9.13 -1.26 -11.89
CA THR A 50 -7.80 -0.96 -11.35
C THR A 50 -6.72 -1.19 -12.41
N ALA A 51 -5.50 -0.72 -12.17
CA ALA A 51 -4.38 -1.05 -13.06
C ALA A 51 -4.15 -2.57 -13.13
N GLU A 52 -4.23 -3.28 -11.99
CA GLU A 52 -4.14 -4.75 -11.91
C GLU A 52 -5.25 -5.41 -12.77
N ASP A 53 -6.50 -4.94 -12.69
CA ASP A 53 -7.61 -5.46 -13.51
C ASP A 53 -7.35 -5.29 -15.01
N VAL A 54 -6.82 -4.13 -15.42
CA VAL A 54 -6.50 -3.84 -16.83
C VAL A 54 -5.41 -4.77 -17.34
N PHE A 55 -4.32 -4.93 -16.60
CA PHE A 55 -3.23 -5.82 -16.99
C PHE A 55 -3.66 -7.29 -16.96
N ALA A 56 -4.45 -7.71 -15.96
CA ALA A 56 -5.02 -9.05 -15.90
C ALA A 56 -5.93 -9.32 -17.12
N LYS A 57 -6.79 -8.37 -17.50
CA LYS A 57 -7.62 -8.44 -18.71
C LYS A 57 -6.76 -8.58 -19.97
N TRP A 58 -5.72 -7.76 -20.13
CA TRP A 58 -4.85 -7.83 -21.30
C TRP A 58 -4.09 -9.17 -21.40
N LYS A 59 -3.64 -9.73 -20.26
CA LYS A 59 -3.06 -11.09 -20.21
C LYS A 59 -4.07 -12.15 -20.66
N LEU A 60 -5.31 -12.07 -20.19
CA LEU A 60 -6.37 -13.02 -20.55
C LEU A 60 -6.79 -12.91 -22.02
N GLU A 61 -6.84 -11.70 -22.56
CA GLU A 61 -7.20 -11.45 -23.97
C GLU A 61 -6.05 -11.71 -24.94
N GLY A 62 -4.82 -11.96 -24.45
CA GLY A 62 -3.64 -12.15 -25.28
C GLY A 62 -3.29 -10.90 -26.08
N LEU A 63 -3.44 -9.72 -25.46
CA LEU A 63 -3.23 -8.44 -26.13
C LEU A 63 -1.76 -8.30 -26.58
N ASP A 64 -1.57 -7.84 -27.81
CA ASP A 64 -0.24 -7.64 -28.37
C ASP A 64 0.54 -6.52 -27.66
N ALA A 65 1.83 -6.76 -27.41
CA ALA A 65 2.69 -5.83 -26.67
C ALA A 65 2.79 -4.45 -27.33
N LYS A 66 2.68 -4.35 -28.66
CA LYS A 66 2.69 -3.05 -29.35
C LYS A 66 1.46 -2.23 -28.98
N ALA A 67 0.29 -2.84 -28.90
CA ALA A 67 -0.96 -2.16 -28.53
C ALA A 67 -0.97 -1.70 -27.06
N VAL A 68 -0.31 -2.46 -26.18
CA VAL A 68 -0.09 -2.06 -24.77
C VAL A 68 0.85 -0.86 -24.71
N CYS A 69 2.00 -0.95 -25.38
CA CYS A 69 3.00 0.11 -25.42
C CYS A 69 2.45 1.42 -26.00
N GLU A 70 1.71 1.37 -27.12
CA GLU A 70 1.07 2.54 -27.72
C GLU A 70 0.12 3.22 -26.73
N ALA A 71 -0.69 2.45 -25.99
CA ALA A 71 -1.65 3.00 -25.04
C ALA A 71 -0.99 3.65 -23.81
N LEU A 72 0.05 3.01 -23.25
CA LEU A 72 0.76 3.54 -22.07
C LEU A 72 1.70 4.71 -22.43
N SER A 73 2.34 4.69 -23.60
CA SER A 73 3.19 5.80 -24.04
C SER A 73 2.38 7.06 -24.39
N ALA A 74 1.10 6.92 -24.76
CA ALA A 74 0.25 8.05 -25.15
C ALA A 74 -0.26 8.92 -23.99
N ILE A 75 -0.36 8.39 -22.77
CA ILE A 75 -0.83 9.15 -21.59
C ILE A 75 0.27 10.04 -21.01
N SER A 76 -0.07 11.03 -20.19
CA SER A 76 0.94 11.87 -19.52
C SER A 76 1.79 11.08 -18.52
N ALA A 77 2.98 11.60 -18.16
CA ALA A 77 3.81 10.95 -17.14
C ALA A 77 3.12 10.89 -15.75
N ALA A 78 2.31 11.90 -15.43
CA ALA A 78 1.52 11.91 -14.19
C ALA A 78 0.45 10.80 -14.18
N GLU A 79 -0.28 10.63 -15.29
CA GLU A 79 -1.25 9.53 -15.44
C GLU A 79 -0.56 8.17 -15.45
N LEU A 80 0.65 8.08 -16.03
CA LEU A 80 1.41 6.82 -16.08
C LEU A 80 1.76 6.29 -14.67
N THR A 81 1.86 7.15 -13.66
CA THR A 81 2.07 6.73 -12.25
C THR A 81 0.97 5.82 -11.72
N HIS A 82 -0.21 5.85 -12.35
CA HIS A 82 -1.33 4.94 -12.04
C HIS A 82 -1.01 3.48 -12.37
N PHE A 83 -0.15 3.25 -13.35
CA PHE A 83 0.23 1.92 -13.85
C PHE A 83 1.66 1.52 -13.46
N GLU A 84 2.36 2.33 -12.65
CA GLU A 84 3.78 2.12 -12.33
C GLU A 84 4.04 0.76 -11.70
N GLU A 85 3.18 0.31 -10.79
CA GLU A 85 3.29 -1.01 -10.15
C GLU A 85 3.16 -2.15 -11.16
N GLU A 86 2.20 -2.05 -12.09
CA GLU A 86 2.02 -3.06 -13.14
C GLU A 86 3.16 -3.05 -14.16
N ILE A 87 3.77 -1.89 -14.40
CA ILE A 87 4.96 -1.74 -15.25
C ILE A 87 6.19 -2.39 -14.59
N GLN A 88 6.30 -2.28 -13.27
CA GLN A 88 7.40 -2.87 -12.50
C GLN A 88 7.17 -4.34 -12.17
N ASN A 89 5.93 -4.84 -12.27
CA ASN A 89 5.58 -6.22 -11.99
C ASN A 89 6.16 -7.16 -13.06
N GLU A 90 7.07 -8.05 -12.65
CA GLU A 90 7.73 -9.02 -13.54
C GLU A 90 6.74 -10.00 -14.20
N GLU A 91 5.57 -10.24 -13.61
CA GLU A 91 4.51 -11.05 -14.25
C GLU A 91 3.95 -10.41 -15.52
N ASN A 92 4.13 -9.09 -15.68
CA ASN A 92 3.68 -8.34 -16.84
C ASN A 92 4.81 -8.03 -17.81
N ALA A 93 6.05 -8.42 -17.51
CA ALA A 93 7.24 -8.02 -18.27
C ALA A 93 7.12 -8.32 -19.77
N SER A 94 6.48 -9.44 -20.15
CA SER A 94 6.27 -9.81 -21.55
C SER A 94 5.29 -8.89 -22.31
N LEU A 95 4.29 -8.33 -21.63
CA LEU A 95 3.30 -7.43 -22.25
C LEU A 95 3.87 -6.05 -22.60
N ILE A 96 4.94 -5.64 -21.91
CA ILE A 96 5.52 -4.30 -22.03
C ILE A 96 7.00 -4.32 -22.45
N ALA A 97 7.58 -5.51 -22.69
CA ALA A 97 9.00 -5.66 -22.99
C ALA A 97 9.55 -4.66 -24.04
N PRO A 98 8.83 -4.33 -25.13
CA PRO A 98 9.32 -3.38 -26.13
C PRO A 98 9.44 -1.93 -25.63
N CYS A 99 8.69 -1.53 -24.61
CA CYS A 99 8.60 -0.13 -24.14
C CYS A 99 8.93 0.05 -22.65
N LYS A 100 9.20 -1.02 -21.88
CA LYS A 100 9.44 -0.94 -20.43
C LYS A 100 10.45 0.15 -20.06
N GLY A 101 11.61 0.19 -20.71
CA GLY A 101 12.63 1.20 -20.45
C GLY A 101 12.20 2.64 -20.76
N GLU A 102 11.38 2.86 -21.79
CA GLU A 102 10.85 4.20 -22.12
C GLU A 102 9.82 4.65 -21.08
N LEU A 103 8.92 3.74 -20.68
CA LEU A 103 7.91 4.02 -19.66
C LEU A 103 8.57 4.31 -18.30
N GLU A 104 9.56 3.53 -17.90
CA GLU A 104 10.33 3.73 -16.67
C GLU A 104 11.10 5.05 -16.69
N ALA A 105 11.72 5.43 -17.82
CA ALA A 105 12.41 6.71 -17.95
C ALA A 105 11.44 7.89 -17.84
N LYS A 106 10.25 7.79 -18.46
CA LYS A 106 9.19 8.79 -18.38
C LYS A 106 8.66 8.95 -16.94
N LEU A 107 8.49 7.84 -16.22
CA LEU A 107 8.14 7.85 -14.81
C LEU A 107 9.24 8.52 -13.97
N GLU A 108 10.50 8.14 -14.15
CA GLU A 108 11.61 8.72 -13.39
C GLU A 108 11.71 10.24 -13.61
N GLN A 109 11.56 10.71 -14.85
CA GLN A 109 11.56 12.15 -15.13
C GLN A 109 10.45 12.88 -14.35
N TYR A 110 9.25 12.30 -14.29
CA TYR A 110 8.16 12.86 -13.48
C TYR A 110 8.52 12.92 -12.00
N TRP A 111 9.06 11.83 -11.43
CA TRP A 111 9.44 11.80 -10.02
C TRP A 111 10.59 12.74 -9.67
N GLN A 112 11.55 12.96 -10.57
CA GLN A 112 12.58 13.98 -10.40
C GLN A 112 11.99 15.39 -10.30
N GLU A 113 10.93 15.69 -11.05
CA GLU A 113 10.23 16.97 -10.92
C GLU A 113 9.48 17.06 -9.59
N GLN A 114 8.74 16.02 -9.21
CA GLN A 114 8.01 15.99 -7.93
C GLN A 114 8.92 16.17 -6.71
N ARG A 115 10.17 15.67 -6.76
CA ARG A 115 11.16 15.86 -5.69
C ARG A 115 11.59 17.31 -5.53
N LYS A 116 11.53 18.14 -6.57
CA LYS A 116 11.86 19.58 -6.46
C LYS A 116 10.83 20.31 -5.59
N ASP A 117 9.56 19.92 -5.70
CA ASP A 117 8.45 20.48 -4.93
C ASP A 117 8.43 20.02 -3.46
N LEU A 118 9.17 18.96 -3.12
CA LEU A 118 9.32 18.44 -1.76
C LEU A 118 10.44 19.10 -0.96
N LYS A 119 11.27 19.93 -1.59
CA LYS A 119 12.36 20.65 -0.92
C LYS A 119 11.76 21.70 0.02
N VAL A 120 11.85 21.43 1.32
CA VAL A 120 11.55 22.42 2.36
C VAL A 120 12.54 23.58 2.21
N LYS A 121 12.06 24.77 1.84
CA LYS A 121 12.90 25.98 1.92
C LYS A 121 13.12 26.29 3.40
N ALA A 122 14.38 26.42 3.82
CA ALA A 122 14.74 26.72 5.22
C ALA A 122 14.03 27.97 5.78
N THR A 123 13.61 28.89 4.90
CA THR A 123 12.90 30.14 5.21
C THR A 123 11.41 29.98 5.53
N GLU A 124 10.81 28.80 5.36
CA GLU A 124 9.37 28.56 5.61
C GLU A 124 9.10 27.93 7.00
N LEU A 125 10.13 27.81 7.84
CA LEU A 125 9.95 27.44 9.25
C LEU A 125 9.35 28.64 10.02
N PRO A 126 8.37 28.43 10.94
CA PRO A 126 7.82 29.51 11.73
C PRO A 126 8.91 30.21 12.54
N GLU A 127 9.15 31.48 12.24
CA GLU A 127 9.86 32.36 13.16
C GLU A 127 8.96 32.60 14.38
N GLU A 128 9.48 32.21 15.54
CA GLU A 128 9.19 32.67 16.91
C GLU A 128 8.80 31.54 17.88
N GLY A 129 9.70 31.31 18.86
CA GLY A 129 9.43 30.51 20.05
C GLY A 129 10.51 29.53 20.53
N SER A 130 11.76 29.57 20.04
CA SER A 130 12.78 28.60 20.48
C SER A 130 14.21 29.13 20.61
N GLU A 131 14.49 29.91 21.67
CA GLU A 131 15.89 30.12 22.10
C GLU A 131 16.55 28.82 22.65
N ALA A 132 15.78 27.74 22.82
CA ALA A 132 16.31 26.45 23.31
C ALA A 132 16.74 25.46 22.21
N ARG A 133 16.60 25.76 20.90
CA ARG A 133 16.78 24.76 19.82
C ARG A 133 18.05 24.89 18.96
N LEU A 134 18.91 25.87 19.20
CA LEU A 134 20.06 26.15 18.32
C LEU A 134 21.43 25.65 18.83
N ASN A 135 21.54 25.06 20.02
CA ASN A 135 22.85 24.65 20.56
C ASN A 135 23.41 23.33 20.00
N GLY A 136 22.80 22.73 18.97
CA GLY A 136 23.26 21.49 18.35
C GLY A 136 23.81 21.61 16.93
N LEU A 137 23.79 22.79 16.31
CA LEU A 137 24.09 22.96 14.89
C LEU A 137 25.44 23.67 14.73
N THR A 138 26.51 22.89 14.55
CA THR A 138 27.80 23.43 14.13
C THR A 138 27.67 24.08 12.76
N GLN A 139 27.92 25.39 12.75
CA GLN A 139 28.07 26.22 11.55
C GLN A 139 29.09 25.59 10.59
N ASN A 140 28.66 25.32 9.36
CA ASN A 140 29.56 25.32 8.21
C ASN A 140 29.12 26.42 7.26
N LYS A 141 30.14 27.09 6.72
CA LYS A 141 30.09 28.39 6.08
C LYS A 141 29.67 28.31 4.61
N GLU A 142 28.89 29.33 4.23
CA GLU A 142 28.86 30.05 2.95
C GLU A 142 28.84 29.24 1.63
N GLY A 143 27.71 29.37 0.91
CA GLY A 143 27.72 29.36 -0.56
C GLY A 143 27.27 28.06 -1.23
N ALA A 144 26.06 27.57 -0.94
CA ALA A 144 25.25 26.75 -1.85
C ALA A 144 23.79 26.80 -1.38
N ASP A 145 22.83 26.69 -2.28
CA ASP A 145 21.44 26.40 -1.93
C ASP A 145 21.40 25.12 -1.06
N GLU A 146 21.39 25.26 0.27
CA GLU A 146 21.37 24.13 1.19
C GLU A 146 19.98 23.47 1.17
N ILE A 147 19.84 22.50 0.27
CA ILE A 147 18.83 21.46 0.34
C ILE A 147 19.11 20.71 1.64
N MET A 148 18.32 20.96 2.69
CA MET A 148 18.35 20.17 3.90
C MET A 148 18.15 18.71 3.49
N ASP A 149 19.11 17.82 3.76
CA ASP A 149 18.84 16.40 3.70
C ASP A 149 17.71 16.16 4.69
N ILE A 150 16.51 15.91 4.16
CA ILE A 150 15.26 15.72 4.89
C ILE A 150 15.37 14.65 5.99
N ASN A 151 16.44 13.84 5.96
CA ASN A 151 16.80 12.81 6.94
C ASN A 151 17.71 13.29 8.07
N SER A 152 18.18 14.54 8.06
CA SER A 152 19.17 15.04 9.01
C SER A 152 18.57 16.10 9.94
N GLY A 153 18.63 15.83 11.25
CA GLY A 153 18.38 16.85 12.29
C GLY A 153 17.22 16.59 13.26
N PHE A 154 16.48 15.49 13.14
CA PHE A 154 15.47 15.10 14.15
C PHE A 154 15.35 13.59 14.30
N SER A 155 14.86 13.15 15.46
CA SER A 155 14.60 11.75 15.75
C SER A 155 13.40 11.65 16.70
N PHE A 156 12.46 10.76 16.41
CA PHE A 156 11.36 10.47 17.30
C PHE A 156 11.87 9.73 18.54
N PRO A 157 11.39 10.07 19.74
CA PRO A 157 11.63 9.25 20.91
C PRO A 157 11.01 7.86 20.70
N ASP A 158 11.56 6.85 21.36
CA ASP A 158 10.94 5.53 21.38
C ASP A 158 9.52 5.63 21.93
N GLY A 159 8.55 5.23 21.11
CA GLY A 159 7.14 5.32 21.43
C GLY A 159 6.44 4.01 21.12
N SER A 160 5.73 3.45 22.11
CA SER A 160 4.82 2.34 21.87
C SER A 160 3.57 2.45 22.71
N VAL A 161 2.46 1.95 22.18
CA VAL A 161 1.19 1.84 22.87
C VAL A 161 0.76 0.39 22.88
N THR A 162 0.28 -0.09 24.01
CA THR A 162 -0.09 -1.50 24.18
C THR A 162 -1.61 -1.64 24.17
N ARG A 163 -2.13 -2.65 23.47
CA ARG A 163 -3.57 -2.97 23.44
C ARG A 163 -3.78 -4.44 23.74
N ASN A 164 -4.89 -4.73 24.43
CA ASN A 164 -5.31 -6.09 24.67
C ASN A 164 -6.16 -6.58 23.50
N PHE A 165 -5.63 -7.55 22.76
CA PHE A 165 -6.32 -8.16 21.62
C PHE A 165 -7.08 -9.44 22.01
N LYS A 166 -7.04 -9.86 23.28
CA LYS A 166 -7.81 -11.01 23.77
C LYS A 166 -9.31 -10.76 23.61
N GLY A 167 -10.00 -11.65 22.92
CA GLY A 167 -11.40 -11.47 22.55
C GLY A 167 -11.62 -10.41 21.47
N GLY A 168 -10.59 -10.14 20.66
CA GLY A 168 -10.59 -9.18 19.55
C GLY A 168 -10.49 -7.73 19.99
N TYR A 169 -10.01 -6.87 19.09
CA TYR A 169 -9.98 -5.43 19.27
C TYR A 169 -10.10 -4.74 17.91
N LYS A 170 -11.10 -3.87 17.75
CA LYS A 170 -11.33 -3.11 16.52
C LYS A 170 -10.58 -1.78 16.59
N VAL A 171 -9.59 -1.60 15.73
CA VAL A 171 -8.74 -0.41 15.70
C VAL A 171 -9.25 0.54 14.63
N VAL A 172 -9.74 1.72 15.02
CA VAL A 172 -10.03 2.81 14.06
C VAL A 172 -9.08 3.97 14.30
N SER A 173 -9.23 4.67 15.43
CA SER A 173 -8.27 5.66 15.92
C SER A 173 -7.22 5.08 16.88
N GLY A 174 -7.42 3.83 17.32
CA GLY A 174 -6.50 3.07 18.16
C GLY A 174 -6.38 3.52 19.61
N ASP A 175 -7.35 4.29 20.13
CA ASP A 175 -7.36 4.84 21.51
C ASP A 175 -6.07 5.58 21.88
N LEU A 176 -5.45 6.23 20.88
CA LEU A 176 -4.18 6.94 21.02
C LEU A 176 -4.34 8.18 21.90
N ALA A 177 -3.28 8.64 22.56
CA ALA A 177 -3.30 9.95 23.23
C ALA A 177 -3.33 11.09 22.19
N ASN A 178 -3.68 12.30 22.62
CA ASN A 178 -3.57 13.46 21.72
C ASN A 178 -2.14 13.58 21.19
N LYS A 179 -2.00 14.00 19.93
CA LYS A 179 -0.72 14.08 19.20
C LYS A 179 0.01 12.75 19.02
N GLN A 180 -0.62 11.60 19.25
CA GLN A 180 -0.04 10.30 18.88
C GLN A 180 -0.56 9.81 17.53
N VAL A 181 0.33 9.26 16.72
CA VAL A 181 0.01 8.66 15.44
C VAL A 181 0.64 7.27 15.30
N VAL A 182 -0.09 6.36 14.66
CA VAL A 182 0.42 5.05 14.25
C VAL A 182 0.50 5.05 12.73
N LEU A 183 1.69 4.79 12.19
CA LEU A 183 1.92 4.63 10.76
C LEU A 183 1.61 3.18 10.37
N THR A 184 0.76 2.99 9.36
CA THR A 184 0.44 1.66 8.82
C THR A 184 0.65 1.61 7.32
N PHE A 185 1.19 0.51 6.82
CA PHE A 185 1.47 0.27 5.40
C PHE A 185 0.86 -1.05 4.96
N ASP A 186 0.06 -1.02 3.91
CA ASP A 186 -0.63 -2.19 3.37
C ASP A 186 0.02 -2.69 2.07
N ASP A 187 -0.29 -3.94 1.72
CA ASP A 187 0.00 -4.67 0.47
C ASP A 187 1.41 -5.20 0.25
N GLY A 188 2.44 -4.54 0.78
CA GLY A 188 3.81 -4.93 0.55
C GLY A 188 4.22 -6.29 1.16
N PRO A 189 5.51 -6.64 1.09
CA PRO A 189 6.60 -5.73 0.74
C PRO A 189 6.89 -5.62 -0.76
N HIS A 190 7.10 -4.39 -1.24
CA HIS A 190 7.68 -4.07 -2.54
C HIS A 190 9.21 -3.92 -2.43
N GLN A 191 9.97 -4.41 -3.42
CA GLN A 191 11.44 -4.46 -3.29
C GLN A 191 12.09 -3.09 -3.17
N GLN A 192 11.62 -2.09 -3.92
CA GLN A 192 12.24 -0.77 -3.96
C GLN A 192 11.60 0.19 -2.96
N HIS A 193 10.27 0.20 -2.90
CA HIS A 193 9.51 1.22 -2.15
C HIS A 193 9.52 0.92 -0.65
N THR A 194 9.26 -0.32 -0.24
CA THR A 194 9.43 -0.74 1.17
C THR A 194 10.86 -0.49 1.65
N ALA A 195 11.88 -0.73 0.82
CA ALA A 195 13.27 -0.44 1.21
C ALA A 195 13.52 1.04 1.48
N SER A 196 13.00 1.93 0.63
CA SER A 196 13.07 3.39 0.81
C SER A 196 12.32 3.84 2.08
N ILE A 197 11.11 3.31 2.29
CA ILE A 197 10.29 3.57 3.47
C ILE A 197 11.04 3.14 4.74
N LEU A 198 11.60 1.94 4.78
CA LEU A 198 12.36 1.43 5.92
C LEU A 198 13.61 2.28 6.21
N ASN A 199 14.28 2.82 5.19
CA ASN A 199 15.42 3.70 5.38
C ASN A 199 14.99 5.04 5.98
N THR A 200 13.91 5.62 5.46
CA THR A 200 13.32 6.87 5.95
C THR A 200 12.86 6.74 7.40
N LEU A 201 12.13 5.68 7.74
CA LEU A 201 11.70 5.41 9.12
C LEU A 201 12.90 5.22 10.06
N GLY A 202 13.92 4.47 9.60
CA GLY A 202 15.14 4.22 10.37
C GLY A 202 15.94 5.49 10.67
N ALA A 203 16.04 6.43 9.72
CA ALA A 203 16.78 7.67 9.87
C ALA A 203 16.28 8.54 11.02
N VAL A 204 14.97 8.49 11.32
CA VAL A 204 14.32 9.31 12.35
C VAL A 204 13.78 8.49 13.52
N ASN A 205 14.23 7.24 13.67
CA ASN A 205 13.79 6.29 14.70
C ASN A 205 12.26 6.03 14.75
N ALA A 206 11.54 6.24 13.65
CA ALA A 206 10.13 5.92 13.57
C ALA A 206 9.91 4.39 13.43
N LYS A 207 8.81 3.89 13.97
CA LYS A 207 8.33 2.51 13.78
C LYS A 207 6.90 2.54 13.22
N ALA A 208 6.51 1.44 12.60
CA ALA A 208 5.27 1.33 11.84
C ALA A 208 4.74 -0.12 11.90
N ILE A 209 3.51 -0.30 11.45
CA ILE A 209 2.88 -1.61 11.28
C ILE A 209 2.76 -1.88 9.77
N PHE A 210 3.22 -3.03 9.32
CA PHE A 210 3.06 -3.48 7.94
C PHE A 210 2.00 -4.58 7.91
N PHE A 211 0.92 -4.38 7.15
CA PHE A 211 -0.08 -5.39 6.86
C PHE A 211 0.24 -6.00 5.51
N SER A 212 1.08 -7.04 5.52
CA SER A 212 1.57 -7.63 4.29
C SER A 212 0.55 -8.58 3.66
N LEU A 213 0.48 -8.56 2.33
CA LEU A 213 -0.19 -9.62 1.59
C LEU A 213 0.61 -10.90 1.66
N GLY A 214 -0.08 -12.04 1.76
CA GLY A 214 0.56 -13.34 1.71
C GLY A 214 1.33 -13.58 0.41
N LYS A 215 0.75 -13.19 -0.74
CA LYS A 215 1.41 -13.28 -2.06
C LYS A 215 2.69 -12.44 -2.13
N ALA A 216 2.65 -11.20 -1.65
CA ALA A 216 3.79 -10.29 -1.66
C ALA A 216 4.90 -10.75 -0.69
N ALA A 217 4.53 -11.16 0.52
CA ALA A 217 5.45 -11.74 1.51
C ALA A 217 6.18 -12.96 0.95
N LYS A 218 5.47 -13.86 0.28
CA LYS A 218 6.06 -15.04 -0.36
C LYS A 218 6.99 -14.69 -1.51
N ALA A 219 6.66 -13.67 -2.31
CA ALA A 219 7.49 -13.21 -3.42
C ALA A 219 8.76 -12.50 -2.93
N ASN A 220 8.69 -11.77 -1.82
CA ASN A 220 9.78 -10.92 -1.31
C ASN A 220 10.14 -11.23 0.16
N PRO A 221 10.51 -12.48 0.51
CA PRO A 221 10.69 -12.89 1.91
C PRO A 221 11.86 -12.17 2.60
N GLU A 222 12.94 -11.87 1.88
CA GLU A 222 14.07 -11.12 2.44
C GLU A 222 13.69 -9.68 2.82
N MET A 223 12.83 -9.04 2.02
CA MET A 223 12.34 -7.70 2.34
C MET A 223 11.45 -7.74 3.59
N LEU A 224 10.58 -8.76 3.71
CA LEU A 224 9.78 -8.95 4.92
C LEU A 224 10.66 -9.16 6.16
N ARG A 225 11.73 -9.96 6.05
CA ARG A 225 12.71 -10.12 7.15
C ARG A 225 13.37 -8.80 7.51
N ARG A 226 13.66 -7.93 6.54
CA ARG A 226 14.20 -6.59 6.79
C ARG A 226 13.19 -5.68 7.50
N VAL A 227 11.90 -5.77 7.18
CA VAL A 227 10.83 -5.10 7.95
C VAL A 227 10.86 -5.57 9.40
N GLY A 228 10.84 -6.88 9.64
CA GLY A 228 10.84 -7.46 10.98
C GLY A 228 12.11 -7.15 11.78
N SER A 229 13.30 -7.25 11.17
CA SER A 229 14.59 -7.03 11.85
C SER A 229 14.84 -5.57 12.22
N ARG A 230 14.14 -4.62 11.58
CA ARG A 230 14.14 -3.19 11.95
C ARG A 230 13.14 -2.83 13.05
N GLY A 231 12.50 -3.83 13.66
CA GLY A 231 11.64 -3.66 14.83
C GLY A 231 10.25 -3.13 14.53
N HIS A 232 9.80 -3.20 13.26
CA HIS A 232 8.43 -2.91 12.88
C HIS A 232 7.51 -4.07 13.28
N ALA A 233 6.22 -3.76 13.48
CA ALA A 233 5.20 -4.81 13.63
C ALA A 233 4.77 -5.30 12.25
N VAL A 234 4.42 -6.59 12.16
CA VAL A 234 3.98 -7.21 10.91
C VAL A 234 2.71 -8.01 11.18
N GLY A 235 1.59 -7.54 10.62
CA GLY A 235 0.33 -8.26 10.52
C GLY A 235 0.07 -8.72 9.08
N SER A 236 -1.12 -9.26 8.81
CA SER A 236 -1.50 -9.67 7.45
C SER A 236 -2.68 -8.87 6.88
N HIS A 237 -2.73 -8.80 5.54
CA HIS A 237 -3.78 -8.13 4.77
C HIS A 237 -4.51 -9.06 3.80
N SER A 238 -4.75 -10.31 4.23
CA SER A 238 -5.20 -11.44 3.38
C SER A 238 -4.12 -11.95 2.42
N TRP A 239 -4.41 -13.03 1.68
CA TRP A 239 -3.44 -13.68 0.82
C TRP A 239 -3.27 -12.94 -0.49
N SER A 240 -4.37 -12.59 -1.14
CA SER A 240 -4.38 -12.07 -2.51
C SER A 240 -5.05 -10.71 -2.71
N HIS A 241 -5.42 -10.02 -1.63
CA HIS A 241 -6.14 -8.73 -1.65
C HIS A 241 -7.58 -8.83 -2.17
N LYS A 242 -8.20 -10.02 -2.11
CA LYS A 242 -9.60 -10.18 -2.50
C LYS A 242 -10.54 -9.58 -1.46
N CYS A 243 -11.63 -8.98 -1.92
CA CYS A 243 -12.72 -8.56 -1.05
C CYS A 243 -13.32 -9.82 -0.37
N LEU A 244 -13.19 -9.89 0.96
CA LEU A 244 -13.49 -11.09 1.74
C LEU A 244 -14.97 -11.24 2.14
N PRO A 245 -15.71 -10.17 2.47
CA PRO A 245 -17.11 -10.32 2.86
C PRO A 245 -17.97 -10.95 1.77
N PHE A 246 -18.92 -11.78 2.20
CA PHE A 246 -20.00 -12.29 1.35
C PHE A 246 -21.03 -11.18 1.08
N LYS A 247 -20.62 -10.11 0.40
CA LYS A 247 -21.46 -8.96 0.05
C LYS A 247 -21.44 -8.75 -1.45
N LYS A 248 -22.56 -8.25 -2.00
CA LYS A 248 -22.64 -7.86 -3.42
C LYS A 248 -21.57 -6.86 -3.83
N ILE A 249 -21.14 -6.01 -2.88
CA ILE A 249 -20.06 -5.03 -3.10
C ILE A 249 -18.75 -5.72 -3.53
N CYS A 250 -18.48 -6.95 -3.07
CA CYS A 250 -17.29 -7.74 -3.40
C CYS A 250 -17.40 -8.58 -4.71
N GLN A 251 -18.41 -8.34 -5.56
CA GLN A 251 -18.66 -9.15 -6.77
C GLN A 251 -17.61 -8.96 -7.89
N SER A 252 -16.59 -8.11 -7.72
CA SER A 252 -15.58 -7.83 -8.75
C SER A 252 -14.50 -8.91 -8.94
N ASN A 253 -14.40 -9.91 -8.06
CA ASN A 253 -13.41 -11.00 -8.17
C ASN A 253 -13.79 -12.03 -9.25
N ASN A 254 -13.50 -11.77 -10.53
CA ASN A 254 -13.88 -12.65 -11.66
C ASN A 254 -15.38 -13.04 -11.64
N GLY A 255 -16.24 -12.16 -11.09
CA GLY A 255 -17.67 -12.40 -10.95
C GLY A 255 -18.05 -13.43 -9.86
N ARG A 256 -17.14 -13.84 -8.98
CA ARG A 256 -17.40 -14.86 -7.95
C ARG A 256 -17.29 -14.33 -6.52
N MET A 257 -18.33 -14.57 -5.74
CA MET A 257 -18.36 -14.29 -4.31
C MET A 257 -17.62 -15.39 -3.52
N LEU A 258 -16.73 -15.00 -2.60
CA LEU A 258 -16.02 -15.95 -1.73
C LEU A 258 -16.94 -16.48 -0.64
N SER A 259 -16.94 -17.80 -0.42
CA SER A 259 -17.54 -18.40 0.77
C SER A 259 -16.74 -18.04 2.03
N PHE A 260 -17.36 -18.20 3.21
CA PHE A 260 -16.67 -17.99 4.48
C PHE A 260 -15.40 -18.85 4.64
N ALA A 261 -15.41 -20.08 4.14
CA ALA A 261 -14.25 -20.97 4.17
C ALA A 261 -13.09 -20.44 3.31
N GLU A 262 -13.39 -19.92 2.12
CA GLU A 262 -12.39 -19.31 1.23
C GLU A 262 -11.85 -18.01 1.80
N ALA A 263 -12.71 -17.17 2.38
CA ALA A 263 -12.29 -15.94 3.06
C ALA A 263 -11.38 -16.24 4.26
N LYS A 264 -11.69 -17.28 5.05
CA LYS A 264 -10.79 -17.75 6.12
C LYS A 264 -9.44 -18.20 5.58
N GLU A 265 -9.43 -18.92 4.47
CA GLU A 265 -8.19 -19.40 3.87
C GLU A 265 -7.30 -18.23 3.43
N GLU A 266 -7.88 -17.19 2.82
CA GLU A 266 -7.14 -15.96 2.49
C GLU A 266 -6.51 -15.31 3.74
N ILE A 267 -7.23 -15.27 4.87
CA ILE A 267 -6.72 -14.71 6.14
C ILE A 267 -5.59 -15.56 6.71
N VAL A 268 -5.85 -16.87 6.89
CA VAL A 268 -4.95 -17.80 7.57
C VAL A 268 -3.68 -18.05 6.76
N SER A 269 -3.79 -18.22 5.43
CA SER A 269 -2.61 -18.48 4.58
C SER A 269 -1.64 -17.30 4.53
N ALA A 270 -2.14 -16.08 4.57
CA ALA A 270 -1.28 -14.89 4.66
C ALA A 270 -0.55 -14.84 6.01
N HIS A 271 -1.29 -14.97 7.11
CA HIS A 271 -0.74 -14.91 8.46
C HIS A 271 0.29 -16.03 8.70
N ARG A 272 0.00 -17.24 8.22
CA ARG A 272 0.91 -18.40 8.27
C ARG A 272 2.17 -18.19 7.45
N THR A 273 2.05 -17.57 6.28
CA THR A 273 3.21 -17.29 5.42
C THR A 273 4.16 -16.30 6.08
N ILE A 274 3.62 -15.24 6.69
CA ILE A 274 4.41 -14.27 7.45
C ILE A 274 5.12 -14.94 8.63
N GLU A 275 4.39 -15.72 9.43
CA GLU A 275 4.97 -16.49 10.54
C GLU A 275 6.11 -17.39 10.08
N LYS A 276 5.93 -18.14 8.98
CA LYS A 276 6.99 -19.00 8.43
C LYS A 276 8.25 -18.25 8.02
N ILE A 277 8.12 -17.01 7.53
CA ILE A 277 9.27 -16.21 7.06
C ILE A 277 10.01 -15.57 8.23
N LEU A 278 9.28 -15.11 9.25
CA LEU A 278 9.81 -14.31 10.37
C LEU A 278 10.03 -15.11 11.66
N GLY A 279 9.40 -16.27 11.80
CA GLY A 279 9.26 -17.02 13.05
C GLY A 279 8.19 -16.47 14.00
N TRP A 280 7.45 -15.43 13.58
CA TRP A 280 6.40 -14.75 14.34
C TRP A 280 5.52 -13.93 13.40
N VAL A 281 4.34 -13.57 13.85
CA VAL A 281 3.43 -12.62 13.18
C VAL A 281 2.62 -11.91 14.25
N ASP A 282 2.60 -10.58 14.26
CA ASP A 282 1.82 -9.85 15.25
C ASP A 282 0.32 -10.18 15.07
N PRO A 283 -0.50 -10.22 16.14
CA PRO A 283 -1.90 -10.64 16.10
C PRO A 283 -2.80 -9.56 15.48
N PHE A 284 -2.40 -9.02 14.33
CA PHE A 284 -2.99 -7.89 13.65
C PHE A 284 -3.43 -8.34 12.25
N PHE A 285 -4.65 -7.97 11.90
CA PHE A 285 -5.21 -8.20 10.58
C PHE A 285 -5.97 -6.97 10.11
N ARG A 286 -5.82 -6.62 8.84
CA ARG A 286 -6.64 -5.60 8.18
C ARG A 286 -7.39 -6.25 7.03
N PHE A 287 -8.69 -6.00 6.96
CA PHE A 287 -9.49 -6.44 5.81
C PHE A 287 -9.16 -5.57 4.59
N PRO A 288 -8.90 -6.18 3.42
CA PRO A 288 -8.88 -5.46 2.14
C PRO A 288 -10.10 -4.53 2.00
N TYR A 289 -9.94 -3.43 1.27
CA TYR A 289 -10.99 -2.44 0.98
C TYR A 289 -11.60 -1.76 2.23
N GLY A 290 -11.10 -2.03 3.44
CA GLY A 290 -11.78 -1.61 4.68
C GLY A 290 -13.17 -2.26 4.84
N GLU A 291 -13.37 -3.44 4.26
CA GLU A 291 -14.67 -4.14 4.27
C GLU A 291 -14.61 -5.44 5.09
N SER A 292 -15.38 -5.49 6.19
CA SER A 292 -15.54 -6.69 7.02
C SER A 292 -16.97 -7.24 7.01
N SER A 293 -17.12 -8.46 7.53
CA SER A 293 -18.41 -9.10 7.82
C SER A 293 -18.46 -9.49 9.30
N ALA A 294 -19.66 -9.55 9.88
CA ALA A 294 -19.81 -9.90 11.30
C ALA A 294 -19.20 -11.28 11.62
N GLU A 295 -19.35 -12.24 10.71
CA GLU A 295 -18.81 -13.59 10.85
C GLU A 295 -17.28 -13.61 10.81
N LEU A 296 -16.66 -12.84 9.91
CA LEU A 296 -15.20 -12.76 9.81
C LEU A 296 -14.60 -11.96 10.97
N SER A 297 -15.25 -10.87 11.39
CA SER A 297 -14.88 -10.13 12.62
C SER A 297 -14.95 -11.03 13.85
N MET A 298 -16.01 -11.84 13.98
CA MET A 298 -16.14 -12.80 15.08
C MET A 298 -15.06 -13.89 15.03
N PHE A 299 -14.72 -14.38 13.84
CA PHE A 299 -13.63 -15.33 13.63
C PHE A 299 -12.27 -14.79 14.11
N LEU A 300 -11.93 -13.53 13.81
CA LEU A 300 -10.71 -12.88 14.30
C LEU A 300 -10.74 -12.70 15.82
N LYS A 301 -11.89 -12.26 16.35
CA LYS A 301 -12.11 -12.04 17.77
C LYS A 301 -11.91 -13.31 18.61
N GLU A 302 -12.44 -14.45 18.18
CA GLU A 302 -12.27 -15.73 18.87
C GLU A 302 -10.80 -16.21 18.90
N ARG A 303 -9.97 -15.66 18.01
CA ARG A 303 -8.56 -15.99 17.82
C ARG A 303 -7.62 -14.89 18.33
N ASP A 304 -8.14 -13.98 19.14
CA ASP A 304 -7.38 -12.88 19.75
C ASP A 304 -6.62 -12.02 18.72
N VAL A 305 -7.18 -11.87 17.51
CA VAL A 305 -6.61 -11.03 16.44
C VAL A 305 -7.33 -9.69 16.40
N GLY A 306 -6.56 -8.61 16.34
CA GLY A 306 -7.06 -7.26 16.13
C GLY A 306 -7.51 -7.02 14.71
N GLU A 307 -8.68 -6.39 14.56
CA GLU A 307 -9.24 -5.94 13.29
C GLU A 307 -8.87 -4.46 13.10
N PHE A 308 -7.88 -4.20 12.25
CA PHE A 308 -7.36 -2.85 12.02
C PHE A 308 -8.05 -2.16 10.85
N PHE A 309 -8.46 -0.91 11.07
CA PHE A 309 -8.84 0.09 10.08
C PHE A 309 -7.91 1.29 10.24
N TRP A 310 -8.37 2.47 9.82
CA TRP A 310 -7.68 3.73 9.93
C TRP A 310 -8.66 4.85 10.28
N SER A 311 -8.13 5.95 10.82
CA SER A 311 -8.89 7.18 11.06
C SER A 311 -8.41 8.35 10.21
N ILE A 312 -7.24 8.20 9.57
CA ILE A 312 -6.60 9.19 8.69
C ILE A 312 -6.24 8.45 7.40
N ASP A 313 -6.81 8.87 6.28
CA ASP A 313 -6.54 8.28 4.96
C ASP A 313 -5.59 9.19 4.19
N SER A 314 -4.44 8.68 3.77
CA SER A 314 -3.48 9.44 2.97
C SER A 314 -3.99 9.74 1.56
N ASN A 315 -4.94 8.93 1.08
CA ASN A 315 -5.37 8.85 -0.30
C ASN A 315 -4.21 8.61 -1.29
N ASP A 316 -3.19 7.87 -0.89
CA ASP A 316 -2.06 7.52 -1.76
C ASP A 316 -2.43 6.55 -2.90
N TRP A 317 -3.56 5.85 -2.80
CA TRP A 317 -4.16 5.07 -3.90
C TRP A 317 -4.65 5.95 -5.08
N ARG A 318 -4.84 7.26 -4.88
CA ARG A 318 -5.32 8.16 -5.93
C ARG A 318 -4.16 8.62 -6.79
N SER A 319 -4.15 8.26 -8.07
CA SER A 319 -3.02 8.52 -8.97
C SER A 319 -2.78 9.99 -9.26
N SER A 320 -3.80 10.84 -9.12
CA SER A 320 -3.68 12.30 -9.20
C SER A 320 -3.05 12.96 -7.96
N ASN A 321 -2.88 12.23 -6.84
CA ASN A 321 -2.20 12.77 -5.67
C ASN A 321 -0.69 12.71 -5.83
N THR A 322 -0.05 13.87 -5.74
CA THR A 322 1.40 14.01 -5.63
C THR A 322 1.86 13.74 -4.19
N PRO A 323 3.17 13.54 -3.96
CA PRO A 323 3.71 13.44 -2.61
C PRO A 323 3.28 14.61 -1.69
N SER A 324 3.30 15.84 -2.22
CA SER A 324 2.84 17.02 -1.48
C SER A 324 1.33 16.99 -1.18
N SER A 325 0.49 16.44 -2.06
CA SER A 325 -0.94 16.22 -1.78
C SER A 325 -1.14 15.20 -0.67
N ILE A 326 -0.36 14.11 -0.64
CA ILE A 326 -0.43 13.10 0.43
C ILE A 326 -0.12 13.73 1.79
N ILE A 327 0.95 14.51 1.88
CA ILE A 327 1.32 15.22 3.11
C ILE A 327 0.19 16.14 3.56
N ARG A 328 -0.39 16.93 2.65
CA ARG A 328 -1.52 17.83 2.95
C ARG A 328 -2.75 17.07 3.44
N ASN A 329 -3.13 15.97 2.80
CA ASN A 329 -4.28 15.16 3.21
C ASN A 329 -4.12 14.67 4.66
N VAL A 330 -2.96 14.07 4.95
CA VAL A 330 -2.64 13.53 6.27
C VAL A 330 -2.61 14.62 7.33
N MET A 331 -1.91 15.73 7.08
CA MET A 331 -1.77 16.81 8.05
C MET A 331 -3.10 17.55 8.28
N SER A 332 -3.93 17.72 7.24
CA SER A 332 -5.27 18.30 7.37
C SER A 332 -6.17 17.46 8.29
N ASP A 333 -6.23 16.16 8.05
CA ASP A 333 -7.04 15.25 8.87
C ASP A 333 -6.51 15.14 10.31
N LEU A 334 -5.19 15.14 10.48
CA LEU A 334 -4.56 15.15 11.80
C LEU A 334 -4.79 16.45 12.56
N ASN A 335 -4.84 17.60 11.88
CA ASN A 335 -5.18 18.87 12.53
C ASN A 335 -6.64 18.87 13.01
N ALA A 336 -7.55 18.24 12.26
CA ALA A 336 -8.95 18.10 12.66
C ALA A 336 -9.16 17.10 13.80
N ARG A 337 -8.39 15.99 13.83
CA ARG A 337 -8.62 14.86 14.76
C ARG A 337 -7.65 14.79 15.93
N GLY A 338 -6.49 15.45 15.83
CA GLY A 338 -5.42 15.50 16.83
C GLY A 338 -4.58 14.23 16.98
N ARG A 339 -5.02 13.08 16.46
CA ARG A 339 -4.38 11.76 16.60
C ARG A 339 -4.96 10.78 15.58
N GLY A 340 -4.33 9.63 15.39
CA GLY A 340 -4.96 8.56 14.63
C GLY A 340 -4.05 7.46 14.11
N VAL A 341 -4.69 6.47 13.47
CA VAL A 341 -4.00 5.45 12.67
C VAL A 341 -4.04 5.91 11.22
N LEU A 342 -2.87 6.04 10.60
CA LEU A 342 -2.68 6.54 9.24
C LEU A 342 -2.55 5.35 8.27
N LEU A 343 -3.37 5.36 7.21
CA LEU A 343 -3.29 4.39 6.12
C LEU A 343 -2.35 4.88 5.02
N PHE A 344 -1.41 4.01 4.64
CA PHE A 344 -0.57 4.10 3.46
C PHE A 344 -0.42 2.72 2.83
N HIS A 345 0.17 2.66 1.64
CA HIS A 345 0.58 1.42 0.99
C HIS A 345 2.07 1.50 0.65
N ASP A 346 2.86 0.51 1.05
CA ASP A 346 4.31 0.49 0.80
C ASP A 346 4.68 -0.02 -0.61
N ILE A 347 3.67 -0.29 -1.44
CA ILE A 347 3.78 -0.53 -2.88
C ILE A 347 3.73 0.78 -3.69
N HIS A 348 3.30 1.89 -3.10
CA HIS A 348 3.16 3.16 -3.81
C HIS A 348 4.43 4.01 -3.73
N ARG A 349 5.04 4.30 -4.89
CA ARG A 349 6.22 5.18 -4.96
C ARG A 349 5.96 6.57 -4.36
N ARG A 350 4.81 7.17 -4.64
CA ARG A 350 4.41 8.48 -4.08
C ARG A 350 4.46 8.53 -2.56
N THR A 351 4.13 7.42 -1.90
CA THR A 351 4.21 7.29 -0.44
C THR A 351 5.66 7.28 0.00
N ALA A 352 6.52 6.51 -0.68
CA ALA A 352 7.95 6.50 -0.39
C ALA A 352 8.60 7.88 -0.57
N GLU A 353 8.20 8.66 -1.60
CA GLU A 353 8.68 10.03 -1.82
C GLU A 353 8.13 11.03 -0.79
N ALA A 354 6.87 10.87 -0.36
CA ALA A 354 6.22 11.78 0.60
C ALA A 354 6.71 11.60 2.05
N LEU A 355 7.07 10.37 2.41
CA LEU A 355 7.28 9.96 3.79
C LEU A 355 8.32 10.80 4.55
N PRO A 356 9.50 11.16 3.99
CA PRO A 356 10.48 11.91 4.77
C PRO A 356 9.97 13.29 5.19
N THR A 357 9.35 14.03 4.25
CA THR A 357 8.75 15.34 4.54
C THR A 357 7.56 15.19 5.48
N LEU A 358 6.73 14.14 5.33
CA LEU A 358 5.64 13.88 6.27
C LEU A 358 6.16 13.65 7.70
N LEU A 359 7.19 12.82 7.89
CA LEU A 359 7.77 12.56 9.21
C LEU A 359 8.33 13.83 9.84
N ARG A 360 8.94 14.69 9.03
CA ARG A 360 9.38 16.02 9.45
C ARG A 360 8.19 16.86 9.93
N GLU A 361 7.13 16.96 9.13
CA GLU A 361 5.92 17.70 9.48
C GLU A 361 5.29 17.18 10.78
N LEU A 362 5.17 15.86 10.93
CA LEU A 362 4.69 15.25 12.16
C LEU A 362 5.53 15.67 13.37
N TYR A 363 6.86 15.57 13.27
CA TYR A 363 7.78 15.91 14.35
C TYR A 363 7.66 17.38 14.77
N PHE A 364 7.77 18.30 13.81
CA PHE A 364 7.76 19.74 14.12
C PHE A 364 6.37 20.26 14.53
N ASN A 365 5.28 19.59 14.13
CA ASN A 365 3.93 19.86 14.63
C ASN A 365 3.61 19.12 15.95
N GLY A 366 4.62 18.54 16.60
CA GLY A 366 4.52 17.96 17.94
C GLY A 366 3.83 16.60 18.02
N TYR A 367 3.66 15.90 16.88
CA TYR A 367 3.16 14.53 16.88
C TYR A 367 4.24 13.55 17.32
N GLN A 368 3.83 12.48 17.99
CA GLN A 368 4.64 11.33 18.36
C GLN A 368 4.24 10.14 17.50
N VAL A 369 5.21 9.57 16.79
CA VAL A 369 5.01 8.28 16.12
C VAL A 369 5.15 7.17 17.15
N VAL A 370 4.09 6.37 17.34
CA VAL A 370 4.06 5.26 18.30
C VAL A 370 3.79 3.94 17.58
N LEU A 371 4.46 2.88 18.04
CA LEU A 371 4.20 1.51 17.60
C LEU A 371 3.11 0.86 18.45
N MET A 372 2.00 0.45 17.86
CA MET A 372 1.01 -0.37 18.57
C MET A 372 1.51 -1.80 18.74
N LYS A 373 1.38 -2.35 19.95
CA LYS A 373 1.80 -3.70 20.32
C LYS A 373 0.69 -4.44 21.07
N SER A 374 0.71 -5.77 21.02
CA SER A 374 -0.10 -6.60 21.91
C SER A 374 0.37 -6.47 23.36
N SER A 375 -0.57 -6.49 24.31
CA SER A 375 -0.26 -6.57 25.75
C SER A 375 0.20 -7.96 26.18
N ASP A 376 -0.10 -8.98 25.38
CA ASP A 376 0.50 -10.29 25.52
C ASP A 376 1.78 -10.36 24.67
N PRO A 377 2.98 -10.43 25.29
CA PRO A 377 4.24 -10.47 24.55
C PRO A 377 4.42 -11.76 23.74
N ASN A 378 3.69 -12.83 24.06
CA ASN A 378 3.76 -14.11 23.36
C ASN A 378 2.79 -14.19 22.18
N ALA A 379 1.84 -13.26 22.06
CA ALA A 379 0.80 -13.33 21.04
C ALA A 379 1.38 -13.41 19.62
N ARG A 380 2.54 -12.79 19.37
CA ARG A 380 3.19 -12.82 18.06
C ARG A 380 3.90 -14.13 17.72
N THR A 381 4.34 -14.89 18.72
CA THR A 381 5.00 -16.20 18.55
C THR A 381 4.05 -17.38 18.76
N GLN A 382 2.82 -17.11 19.22
CA GLN A 382 1.80 -18.10 19.54
C GLN A 382 0.45 -17.67 18.95
N SER A 383 0.42 -17.27 17.68
CA SER A 383 -0.80 -16.75 17.04
C SER A 383 -1.92 -17.80 17.11
N ARG A 384 -3.00 -17.46 17.83
CA ARG A 384 -4.20 -18.32 17.93
C ARG A 384 -4.98 -18.39 16.60
N LEU A 385 -4.61 -17.58 15.61
CA LEU A 385 -5.13 -17.71 14.25
C LEU A 385 -4.56 -18.94 13.53
N LEU A 386 -3.41 -19.45 13.97
CA LEU A 386 -2.68 -20.55 13.33
C LEU A 386 -2.80 -21.88 14.08
N GLN A 387 -3.36 -21.85 15.29
CA GLN A 387 -3.79 -23.01 16.09
C GLN A 387 -5.16 -23.49 15.61
#